data_AF-A0A942GHG3-F1
#
_entry.id   AF-A0A942GHG3-F1
#
_cell.length_a   1.000
_cell.length_b   1.000
_cell.length_c   1.000
_cell.angle_alpha   90.00
_cell.angle_beta   90.00
_cell.angle_gamma   90.00
#
_symmetry.space_group_name_H-M   'P 1'
#
loop_
_entity.id
_entity.type
_entity.pdbx_description
1 polymer ?
#
loop_
_entity_poly.entity_id
_entity_poly.type
_entity_poly.pdbx_seq_one_letter_code
_entity_poly.pdbx_strand_id
1 'polypeptide(L)'
;MSADDKFYADVRSFNSIVDKLNTPDYEIKFTKEEKTKLGFRLKENVDHLEKQIKSSGFLKRWLYKSAYNQYKVLLDKYFSN
;
A
#
# COMPACT_ATOMS: atom_id res chain seq x y z
N MET A 1 -28.07 4.17 -1.45
CA MET A 1 -27.84 2.92 -2.21
C MET A 1 -26.51 2.96 -2.98
N SER A 2 -26.18 3.99 -3.76
CA SER A 2 -24.90 4.04 -4.51
C SER A 2 -23.61 4.18 -3.68
N ALA A 3 -23.71 4.55 -2.40
CA ALA A 3 -22.56 4.63 -1.50
C ALA A 3 -22.11 3.24 -1.03
N ASP A 4 -23.06 2.33 -0.80
CA ASP A 4 -22.79 0.98 -0.32
C ASP A 4 -22.11 0.16 -1.43
N ASP A 5 -22.60 0.24 -2.68
CA ASP A 5 -22.03 -0.50 -3.81
C ASP A 5 -20.56 -0.15 -4.08
N LYS A 6 -20.19 1.13 -3.95
CA LYS A 6 -18.80 1.58 -4.09
C LYS A 6 -17.92 1.06 -2.97
N PHE A 7 -18.43 1.10 -1.73
CA PHE A 7 -17.71 0.55 -0.58
C PHE A 7 -17.47 -0.95 -0.73
N TYR A 8 -18.49 -1.72 -1.14
CA TYR A 8 -18.34 -3.15 -1.41
C TYR A 8 -17.34 -3.45 -2.52
N ALA A 9 -17.34 -2.66 -3.60
CA ALA A 9 -16.36 -2.80 -4.68
C ALA A 9 -14.92 -2.55 -4.19
N ASP A 10 -14.73 -1.53 -3.35
CA ASP A 10 -13.43 -1.23 -2.75
C ASP A 10 -12.95 -2.34 -1.81
N VAL A 11 -13.81 -2.81 -0.91
CA VAL A 11 -13.49 -3.93 0.00
C VAL A 11 -13.15 -5.19 -0.79
N ARG A 12 -13.90 -5.51 -1.84
CA ARG A 12 -13.62 -6.67 -2.69
C ARG A 12 -12.26 -6.53 -3.39
N SER A 13 -11.97 -5.37 -3.97
CA SER A 13 -10.68 -5.12 -4.63
C SER A 13 -9.52 -5.19 -3.64
N PHE A 14 -9.71 -4.70 -2.42
CA PHE A 14 -8.71 -4.77 -1.35
C PHE A 14 -8.42 -6.21 -0.94
N ASN A 15 -9.47 -7.00 -0.65
CA ASN A 15 -9.31 -8.40 -0.29
C ASN A 15 -8.62 -9.18 -1.41
N SER A 16 -9.00 -8.94 -2.68
CA SER A 16 -8.35 -9.60 -3.81
C SER A 16 -6.86 -9.27 -3.93
N ILE A 17 -6.46 -8.02 -3.65
CA ILE A 17 -5.03 -7.65 -3.61
C ILE A 17 -4.31 -8.40 -2.48
N VAL A 18 -4.90 -8.46 -1.29
CA VAL A 18 -4.32 -9.15 -0.12
C VAL A 18 -4.15 -10.65 -0.39
N ASP A 19 -5.18 -11.30 -0.93
CA ASP A 19 -5.14 -12.74 -1.26
C ASP A 19 -4.04 -13.03 -2.29
N LYS A 20 -3.92 -12.18 -3.32
CA LYS A 20 -2.86 -12.27 -4.33
C LYS A 20 -1.46 -12.11 -3.73
N LEU A 21 -1.28 -11.18 -2.78
CA LEU A 21 0.00 -10.95 -2.10
C LEU A 21 0.38 -12.06 -1.11
N ASN A 22 -0.60 -12.77 -0.56
CA ASN A 22 -0.38 -13.91 0.34
C ASN A 22 -0.14 -15.23 -0.40
N THR A 23 -0.34 -15.25 -1.72
CA THR A 23 -0.10 -16.44 -2.53
C THR A 23 1.41 -16.65 -2.70
N PRO A 24 1.95 -17.87 -2.53
CA PRO A 24 3.39 -18.14 -2.62
C PRO A 24 3.95 -18.11 -4.07
N ASP A 25 3.26 -17.46 -4.99
CA ASP A 25 3.64 -17.40 -6.40
C ASP A 25 4.77 -16.39 -6.63
N TYR A 26 5.69 -16.73 -7.53
CA TYR A 26 6.80 -15.85 -7.90
C TYR A 26 6.36 -14.62 -8.70
N GLU A 27 5.24 -14.73 -9.43
CA GLU A 27 4.68 -13.66 -10.26
C GLU A 27 3.20 -13.46 -9.94
N ILE A 28 2.87 -12.29 -9.38
CA ILE A 28 1.50 -11.93 -9.03
C ILE A 28 0.94 -10.98 -10.09
N LYS A 29 -0.17 -11.39 -10.73
CA LYS A 29 -0.84 -10.58 -11.76
C LYS A 29 -1.95 -9.74 -11.15
N PHE A 30 -1.81 -8.43 -11.30
CA PHE A 30 -2.84 -7.46 -10.93
C PHE A 30 -3.61 -6.99 -12.16
N THR A 31 -4.91 -6.75 -11.99
CA THR A 31 -5.68 -5.96 -12.94
C THR A 31 -5.19 -4.50 -12.90
N LYS A 32 -5.53 -3.72 -13.94
CA LYS A 32 -5.18 -2.30 -13.99
C LYS A 32 -5.76 -1.52 -12.79
N GLU A 33 -6.98 -1.85 -12.39
CA GLU A 33 -7.64 -1.24 -11.24
C GLU A 33 -6.92 -1.60 -9.93
N GLU A 34 -6.64 -2.89 -9.71
CA GLU A 34 -5.93 -3.35 -8.52
C GLU A 34 -4.54 -2.72 -8.40
N LYS A 35 -3.79 -2.68 -9.51
CA LYS A 35 -2.47 -2.02 -9.54
C LYS A 35 -2.59 -0.54 -9.16
N THR A 36 -3.58 0.15 -9.71
CA THR A 36 -3.81 1.58 -9.44
C THR A 36 -4.16 1.81 -7.97
N LYS A 37 -5.09 1.01 -7.42
CA LYS A 37 -5.49 1.07 -6.01
C LYS A 37 -4.32 0.75 -5.08
N LEU A 38 -3.55 -0.31 -5.37
CA LEU A 38 -2.37 -0.69 -4.60
C LEU A 38 -1.34 0.45 -4.57
N GLY A 39 -1.07 1.09 -5.71
CA GLY A 39 -0.18 2.25 -5.81
C GLY A 39 -0.64 3.42 -4.94
N PHE A 40 -1.94 3.77 -4.98
CA PHE A 40 -2.49 4.83 -4.13
C PHE A 40 -2.36 4.51 -2.65
N ARG A 41 -2.67 3.28 -2.23
CA ARG A 41 -2.55 2.86 -0.82
C ARG A 41 -1.10 2.86 -0.34
N LEU A 42 -0.16 2.40 -1.17
CA LEU A 42 1.27 2.45 -0.87
C LEU A 42 1.73 3.89 -0.66
N LYS A 43 1.30 4.82 -1.52
CA LYS A 43 1.61 6.25 -1.38
C LYS A 43 1.04 6.84 -0.08
N GLU A 44 -0.24 6.60 0.21
CA GLU A 44 -0.87 7.03 1.46
C GLU A 44 -0.12 6.51 2.70
N ASN A 45 0.31 5.24 2.66
CA ASN A 45 1.08 4.63 3.74
C ASN A 45 2.47 5.25 3.90
N VAL A 46 3.17 5.51 2.80
CA VAL A 46 4.48 6.19 2.80
C VAL A 46 4.35 7.58 3.42
N ASP A 47 3.36 8.37 2.99
CA ASP A 47 3.09 9.72 3.50
C ASP A 47 2.72 9.69 4.98
N HIS A 48 1.92 8.70 5.41
CA HIS A 48 1.56 8.50 6.82
C HIS A 48 2.79 8.17 7.67
N LEU A 49 3.61 7.20 7.24
CA LEU A 49 4.83 6.81 7.93
C LEU A 49 5.83 7.96 8.01
N GLU A 50 5.95 8.77 6.95
CA GLU A 50 6.79 9.96 6.96
C GLU A 50 6.35 10.97 8.02
N LYS A 51 5.04 11.24 8.12
CA LYS A 51 4.49 12.12 9.15
C LYS A 51 4.76 11.58 10.55
N GLN A 52 4.56 10.28 10.77
CA GLN A 52 4.84 9.62 12.05
C GLN A 52 6.33 9.69 12.41
N ILE A 53 7.23 9.49 11.44
CA ILE A 53 8.68 9.58 11.64
C ILE A 53 9.12 11.00 12.01
N LYS A 54 8.52 12.02 11.38
CA LYS A 54 8.81 13.43 11.66
C LYS A 54 8.38 13.84 13.06
N SER A 55 7.21 13.38 13.52
CA SER A 55 6.70 13.68 14.87
C SER A 55 7.26 12.78 15.98
N SER A 56 7.93 11.68 15.62
CA SER A 56 8.45 10.69 16.57
C SER A 56 9.86 10.99 17.08
N GLY A 57 10.10 10.61 18.34
CA GLY A 57 11.44 10.51 18.93
C GLY A 57 12.28 9.38 18.31
N PHE A 58 13.56 9.30 18.71
CA PHE A 58 14.58 8.45 18.09
C PHE A 58 14.18 6.97 17.94
N LEU A 59 13.62 6.35 18.99
CA LEU A 59 13.25 4.93 18.97
C LEU A 59 12.13 4.61 17.97
N LYS A 60 11.03 5.38 18.01
CA LYS A 60 9.90 5.21 17.08
C LYS A 60 10.32 5.51 15.65
N ARG A 61 11.13 6.56 15.45
CA ARG A 61 11.72 6.89 14.15
C ARG A 61 12.54 5.72 13.60
N TRP A 62 13.39 5.09 14.40
CA TRP A 62 14.20 3.95 13.97
C TRP A 62 13.35 2.75 13.53
N LEU A 63 12.33 2.40 14.29
CA LEU A 63 11.41 1.31 13.94
C LEU A 63 10.64 1.58 12.64
N TYR A 64 10.04 2.77 12.50
CA TYR A 64 9.27 3.11 11.31
C TYR A 64 10.12 3.33 10.06
N LYS A 65 11.40 3.70 10.20
CA LYS A 65 12.30 3.95 9.07
C LYS A 65 12.49 2.72 8.19
N SER A 66 12.51 1.52 8.78
CA SER A 66 12.62 0.26 8.02
C SER A 66 11.42 0.06 7.09
N ALA A 67 10.21 0.10 7.63
CA ALA A 67 8.97 -0.05 6.86
C ALA A 67 8.80 1.07 5.81
N TYR A 68 9.09 2.31 6.18
CA TYR A 68 9.05 3.46 5.27
C TYR A 68 9.96 3.23 4.05
N ASN A 69 11.21 2.80 4.27
CA ASN A 69 12.15 2.57 3.18
C ASN A 69 11.67 1.45 2.25
N GLN A 70 11.15 0.35 2.79
CA GLN A 70 10.64 -0.75 1.98
C GLN A 70 9.47 -0.30 1.09
N TYR A 71 8.51 0.42 1.67
CA TYR A 71 7.34 0.90 0.93
C TYR A 71 7.72 1.94 -0.11
N LYS A 72 8.67 2.82 0.22
CA LYS A 72 9.20 3.82 -0.72
C LYS A 72 9.90 3.17 -1.91
N VAL A 73 10.76 2.18 -1.67
CA VAL A 73 11.45 1.44 -2.74
C VAL A 73 10.45 0.73 -3.66
N LEU A 74 9.41 0.10 -3.10
CA LEU A 74 8.36 -0.54 -3.89
C LEU A 74 7.59 0.47 -4.74
N LEU A 75 7.22 1.61 -4.15
CA LEU A 75 6.51 2.68 -4.85
C LEU A 75 7.37 3.22 -5.99
N ASP A 76 8.62 3.59 -5.71
CA ASP A 76 9.54 4.18 -6.68
C ASP A 76 9.89 3.22 -7.83
N LYS A 77 10.01 1.92 -7.55
CA LYS A 77 10.41 0.94 -8.56
C LYS A 77 9.27 0.45 -9.46
N TYR A 78 8.04 0.35 -8.93
CA TYR A 78 6.94 -0.32 -9.62
C TYR A 78 5.74 0.58 -9.93
N PHE A 79 5.66 1.76 -9.30
CA PHE A 79 4.50 2.66 -9.38
C PHE A 79 4.85 4.11 -9.73
N SER A 80 6.11 4.54 -9.60
CA SER A 80 6.59 5.80 -10.16
C SER A 80 6.83 5.65 -11.66
N ASN A 81 5.86 6.13 -12.45
CA ASN A 81 6.04 6.55 -13.84
C ASN A 81 5.90 8.06 -13.90
#